data_AF-A0A660CJP7-F1
#
_entry.id   AF-A0A660CJP7-F1
#
_cell.length_a   1.000
_cell.length_b   1.000
_cell.length_c   1.000
_cell.angle_alpha   90.00
_cell.angle_beta   90.00
_cell.angle_gamma   90.00
#
_symmetry.space_group_name_H-M   'P 1'
#
loop_
_entity.id
_entity.type
_entity.pdbx_description
1 polymer ?
#
loop_
_entity_poly.entity_id
_entity_poly.type
_entity_poly.pdbx_seq_one_letter_code
_entity_poly.pdbx_strand_id
1 'polypeptide(L)'
;MTAQSGESGCGSGDRPGGGSGGGATPQVGTDDIEDLRGARLRGAARRELLTAQTECTFVFTAPDSGPGAVVLSFAHVDGRFLFTSVDGRVQVRGVERDPRACVVVSNAGTGLPGRRMLSMRGNVTVHRDRAAVDAFLPTLAARLAPDSTDRFLDLLRSPNRVVLEFVPTEIVASHDSRLMAGDGRGGSGGSSGGGSSADSGGGSDTGGGSTT
;
A
#
# COMPACT_ATOMS: atom_id res chain seq x y z
N MET A 1 51.87 16.65 35.81
CA MET A 1 51.52 16.02 37.10
C MET A 1 50.34 15.09 36.82
N THR A 2 50.67 13.80 36.74
CA THR A 2 49.86 12.61 37.05
C THR A 2 48.45 12.41 36.49
N ALA A 3 48.28 11.21 35.93
CA ALA A 3 47.06 10.58 35.45
C ALA A 3 46.07 10.17 36.55
N GLN A 4 44.80 9.99 36.15
CA GLN A 4 43.83 8.99 36.62
C GLN A 4 42.64 9.03 35.62
N SER A 5 42.47 8.10 34.68
CA SER A 5 42.04 6.69 34.79
C SER A 5 40.68 6.54 35.48
N GLY A 6 39.68 6.16 34.67
CA GLY A 6 38.31 5.87 35.08
C GLY A 6 37.59 5.08 33.99
N GLU A 7 38.07 3.87 33.73
CA GLU A 7 37.39 2.88 32.88
C GLU A 7 36.07 2.48 33.55
N SER A 8 34.95 2.68 32.85
CA SER A 8 33.63 2.19 33.27
C SER A 8 33.43 0.83 32.62
N GLY A 9 33.61 -0.23 33.41
CA GLY A 9 33.57 -1.62 32.98
C GLY A 9 32.22 -2.06 32.42
N CYS A 10 32.28 -2.77 31.29
CA CYS A 10 31.25 -3.67 30.82
C CYS A 10 31.05 -4.79 31.86
N GLY A 11 29.96 -4.73 32.63
CA GLY A 11 29.50 -5.83 33.47
C GLY A 11 28.59 -6.75 32.67
N SER A 12 29.18 -7.75 32.02
CA SER A 12 28.49 -8.94 31.50
C SER A 12 27.98 -9.77 32.67
N GLY A 13 26.72 -9.58 33.04
CA GLY A 13 26.02 -10.44 33.98
C GLY A 13 25.55 -11.71 33.29
N ASP A 14 26.32 -12.78 33.41
CA ASP A 14 25.90 -14.14 33.11
C ASP A 14 24.64 -14.49 33.91
N ARG A 15 23.53 -14.74 33.22
CA ARG A 15 22.35 -15.37 33.83
C ARG A 15 22.49 -16.89 33.75
N PRO A 16 22.26 -17.62 34.85
CA PRO A 16 22.42 -19.06 34.87
C PRO A 16 21.29 -19.72 34.06
N GLY A 17 21.67 -20.71 33.26
CA GLY A 17 20.77 -21.53 32.46
C GLY A 17 19.76 -22.28 33.33
N GLY A 18 18.50 -22.26 32.89
CA GLY A 18 17.43 -23.06 33.44
C GLY A 18 16.35 -23.27 32.37
N GLY A 19 16.09 -24.54 32.04
CA GLY A 19 14.89 -24.96 31.33
C GLY A 19 15.10 -25.48 29.91
N SER A 20 15.44 -26.75 29.80
CA SER A 20 15.18 -27.57 28.60
C SER A 20 13.67 -27.76 28.44
N GLY A 21 12.98 -26.75 27.92
CA GLY A 21 11.63 -26.88 27.39
C GLY A 21 11.70 -26.89 25.87
N GLY A 22 11.16 -27.92 25.22
CA GLY A 22 10.98 -27.93 23.77
C GLY A 22 10.03 -26.82 23.35
N GLY A 23 10.54 -25.60 23.20
CA GLY A 23 9.78 -24.45 22.75
C GLY A 23 9.50 -24.61 21.26
N ALA A 24 8.22 -24.77 20.91
CA ALA A 24 7.79 -24.62 19.53
C ALA A 24 8.35 -23.30 18.97
N THR A 25 8.91 -23.34 17.77
CA THR A 25 9.38 -22.12 17.10
C THR A 25 8.22 -21.12 17.02
N PRO A 26 8.36 -19.89 17.55
CA PRO A 26 7.25 -18.93 17.57
C PRO A 26 6.73 -18.71 16.15
N GLN A 27 5.42 -18.80 15.98
CA GLN A 27 4.78 -18.70 14.67
C GLN A 27 4.56 -17.23 14.30
N VAL A 28 5.15 -16.81 13.19
CA VAL A 28 5.02 -15.43 12.69
C VAL A 28 3.56 -15.09 12.37
N GLY A 29 3.08 -14.04 13.00
CA GLY A 29 1.75 -13.45 12.90
C GLY A 29 0.78 -13.83 14.02
N THR A 30 1.10 -14.85 14.80
CA THR A 30 0.36 -15.24 16.01
C THR A 30 1.18 -15.07 17.28
N ASP A 31 2.43 -15.54 17.30
CA ASP A 31 3.30 -15.51 18.48
C ASP A 31 4.41 -14.44 18.37
N ASP A 32 4.78 -14.03 17.15
CA ASP A 32 5.83 -13.04 16.86
C ASP A 32 5.56 -12.26 15.55
N ILE A 33 6.13 -11.07 15.38
CA ILE A 33 6.04 -10.23 14.17
C ILE A 33 7.37 -9.60 13.74
N GLU A 34 8.51 -10.01 14.30
CA GLU A 34 9.82 -9.41 13.99
C GLU A 34 10.34 -9.80 12.59
N ASP A 35 10.25 -11.08 12.20
CA ASP A 35 10.71 -11.54 10.87
C ASP A 35 9.59 -11.64 9.83
N LEU A 36 9.38 -10.54 9.10
CA LEU A 36 8.35 -10.45 8.06
C LEU A 36 8.85 -10.78 6.64
N ARG A 37 10.04 -11.37 6.47
CA ARG A 37 10.60 -11.65 5.14
C ARG A 37 9.71 -12.59 4.31
N GLY A 38 8.96 -13.48 4.97
CA GLY A 38 7.98 -14.36 4.34
C GLY A 38 6.75 -13.62 3.79
N ALA A 39 6.37 -12.50 4.39
CA ALA A 39 5.15 -11.76 4.08
C ALA A 39 5.31 -10.72 2.95
N ARG A 40 6.20 -10.95 1.98
CA ARG A 40 6.47 -9.98 0.88
C ARG A 40 5.48 -10.14 -0.29
N LEU A 41 4.95 -9.03 -0.78
CA LEU A 41 4.05 -8.96 -1.93
C LEU A 41 4.83 -9.14 -3.25
N ARG A 42 4.54 -10.21 -3.99
CA ARG A 42 5.26 -10.60 -5.21
C ARG A 42 4.33 -10.85 -6.40
N GLY A 43 4.91 -10.76 -7.61
CA GLY A 43 4.30 -11.21 -8.86
C GLY A 43 2.85 -10.77 -9.06
N ALA A 44 1.95 -11.76 -9.19
CA ALA A 44 0.53 -11.54 -9.45
C ALA A 44 -0.18 -10.71 -8.36
N ALA A 45 0.13 -10.92 -7.08
CA ALA A 45 -0.51 -10.19 -5.98
C ALA A 45 -0.17 -8.69 -6.00
N ARG A 46 1.02 -8.33 -6.49
CA ARG A 46 1.39 -6.93 -6.71
C ARG A 46 0.58 -6.30 -7.83
N ARG A 47 0.46 -7.01 -8.96
CA ARG A 47 -0.37 -6.55 -10.09
C ARG A 47 -1.82 -6.36 -9.65
N GLU A 48 -2.37 -7.32 -8.89
CA GLU A 48 -3.71 -7.23 -8.31
C GLU A 48 -3.88 -5.98 -7.44
N LEU A 49 -2.91 -5.68 -6.55
CA LEU A 49 -2.91 -4.44 -5.76
C LEU A 49 -2.97 -3.18 -6.64
N LEU A 50 -2.08 -3.09 -7.64
CA LEU A 50 -1.99 -1.92 -8.51
C LEU A 50 -3.18 -1.79 -9.47
N THR A 51 -3.85 -2.89 -9.79
CA THR A 51 -5.10 -2.90 -10.56
C THR A 51 -6.28 -2.44 -9.71
N ALA A 52 -6.35 -2.84 -8.44
CA ALA A 52 -7.47 -2.47 -7.57
C ALA A 52 -7.38 -1.02 -7.08
N GLN A 53 -6.18 -0.57 -6.68
CA GLN A 53 -6.00 0.74 -6.06
C GLN A 53 -5.92 1.88 -7.09
N THR A 54 -6.55 3.00 -6.80
CA THR A 54 -6.59 4.23 -7.59
C THR A 54 -5.72 5.35 -7.03
N GLU A 55 -5.32 5.29 -5.76
CA GLU A 55 -4.54 6.34 -5.09
C GLU A 55 -3.29 5.83 -4.38
N CYS A 56 -2.31 6.72 -4.21
CA CYS A 56 -1.08 6.43 -3.51
C CYS A 56 -0.57 7.65 -2.74
N THR A 57 0.34 7.43 -1.80
CA THR A 57 1.17 8.49 -1.25
C THR A 57 2.38 8.69 -2.14
N PHE A 58 2.52 9.88 -2.71
CA PHE A 58 3.63 10.31 -3.53
C PHE A 58 4.56 11.19 -2.70
N VAL A 59 5.80 10.74 -2.50
CA VAL A 59 6.82 11.38 -1.67
C VAL A 59 7.93 11.92 -2.55
N PHE A 60 8.32 13.16 -2.33
CA PHE A 60 9.31 13.89 -3.13
C PHE A 60 10.17 14.78 -2.23
N THR A 61 11.28 15.29 -2.77
CA THR A 61 12.07 16.33 -2.09
C THR A 61 11.41 17.69 -2.28
N ALA A 62 10.92 18.30 -1.20
CA ALA A 62 10.31 19.62 -1.23
C ALA A 62 11.36 20.72 -1.52
N PRO A 63 10.93 21.92 -1.96
CA PRO A 63 11.84 23.02 -2.30
C PRO A 63 12.77 23.47 -1.16
N ASP A 64 12.33 23.34 0.09
CA ASP A 64 13.11 23.59 1.31
C ASP A 64 14.09 22.46 1.66
N SER A 65 14.22 21.45 0.78
CA SER A 65 15.02 20.24 0.95
C SER A 65 14.52 19.26 2.03
N GLY A 66 13.33 19.49 2.60
CA GLY A 66 12.63 18.51 3.44
C GLY A 66 11.86 17.47 2.62
N PRO A 67 11.36 16.40 3.25
CA PRO A 67 10.43 15.47 2.60
C PRO A 67 9.06 16.16 2.41
N GLY A 68 8.57 16.16 1.17
CA GLY A 68 7.20 16.49 0.82
C GLY A 68 6.40 15.24 0.51
N ALA A 69 5.11 15.22 0.86
CA ALA A 69 4.21 14.12 0.51
C ALA A 69 2.82 14.62 0.16
N VAL A 70 2.19 14.00 -0.83
CA VAL A 70 0.80 14.25 -1.24
C VAL A 70 0.13 12.92 -1.58
N VAL A 71 -1.20 12.86 -1.44
CA VAL A 71 -1.99 11.76 -2.02
C VAL A 71 -2.31 12.12 -3.46
N LEU A 72 -2.01 11.22 -4.40
CA LEU A 72 -2.33 11.37 -5.81
C LEU A 72 -3.04 10.12 -6.32
N SER A 73 -4.06 10.35 -7.15
CA SER A 73 -4.64 9.31 -7.98
C SER A 73 -3.70 8.96 -9.14
N PHE A 74 -3.67 7.70 -9.53
CA PHE A 74 -2.74 7.22 -10.54
C PHE A 74 -3.38 6.27 -11.55
N ALA A 75 -2.74 6.15 -12.70
CA ALA A 75 -2.87 5.00 -13.58
C ALA A 75 -1.54 4.26 -13.65
N HIS A 76 -1.57 2.93 -13.61
CA HIS A 76 -0.38 2.09 -13.74
C HIS A 76 -0.47 1.30 -15.04
N VAL A 77 0.46 1.55 -15.95
CA VAL A 77 0.50 0.98 -17.30
C VAL A 77 1.95 0.64 -17.62
N ASP A 78 2.25 -0.52 -18.19
CA ASP A 78 3.61 -0.93 -18.59
C ASP A 78 4.72 -0.72 -17.54
N GLY A 79 4.40 -0.92 -16.25
CA GLY A 79 5.37 -0.77 -15.16
C GLY A 79 5.68 0.67 -14.74
N ARG A 80 5.00 1.67 -15.32
CA ARG A 80 5.11 3.10 -14.97
C ARG A 80 3.82 3.58 -14.31
N PHE A 81 3.97 4.57 -13.44
CA PHE A 81 2.86 5.29 -12.84
C PHE A 81 2.69 6.62 -13.54
N LEU A 82 1.47 6.89 -13.97
CA LEU A 82 1.07 8.17 -14.49
C LEU A 82 0.27 8.88 -13.40
N PHE A 83 0.66 10.11 -13.12
CA PHE A 83 -0.09 11.04 -12.30
C PHE A 83 -0.39 12.28 -13.11
N THR A 84 -1.36 13.06 -12.64
CA THR A 84 -1.63 14.36 -13.21
C THR A 84 -1.74 15.44 -12.17
N SER A 85 -1.23 16.62 -12.50
CA SER A 85 -1.21 17.79 -11.60
C SER A 85 -1.37 19.07 -12.40
N VAL A 86 -1.57 20.18 -11.70
CA VAL A 86 -1.38 21.51 -12.27
C VAL A 86 0.08 21.90 -12.11
N ASP A 87 0.65 22.58 -13.11
CA ASP A 87 2.01 23.12 -13.05
C ASP A 87 2.19 24.07 -11.85
N GLY A 88 3.42 24.19 -11.36
CA GLY A 88 3.78 25.04 -10.22
C GLY A 88 3.37 24.51 -8.84
N ARG A 89 2.62 23.41 -8.75
CA ARG A 89 2.33 22.73 -7.47
C ARG A 89 3.64 22.24 -6.83
N VAL A 90 3.64 22.12 -5.50
CA VAL A 90 4.85 21.82 -4.71
C VAL A 90 5.53 20.51 -5.13
N GLN A 91 4.75 19.47 -5.44
CA GLN A 91 5.27 18.19 -5.93
C GLN A 91 5.91 18.32 -7.31
N VAL A 92 5.39 19.17 -8.20
CA VAL A 92 5.94 19.41 -9.54
C VAL A 92 7.29 20.12 -9.41
N ARG A 93 7.33 21.24 -8.67
CA ARG A 93 8.58 21.97 -8.41
C ARG A 93 9.63 21.12 -7.71
N GLY A 94 9.19 20.25 -6.78
CA GLY A 94 10.06 19.32 -6.08
C GLY A 94 10.75 18.33 -7.03
N VAL A 95 9.98 17.65 -7.88
CA VAL A 95 10.54 16.64 -8.79
C VAL A 95 11.36 17.23 -9.94
N GLU A 96 11.11 18.48 -10.32
CA GLU A 96 11.97 19.18 -11.29
C GLU A 96 13.36 19.46 -10.74
N ARG A 97 13.44 19.78 -9.44
CA ARG A 97 14.72 20.00 -8.76
C ARG A 97 15.44 18.70 -8.49
N ASP A 98 14.71 17.68 -8.05
CA ASP A 98 15.23 16.34 -7.76
C ASP A 98 14.23 15.28 -8.27
N PRO A 99 14.53 14.58 -9.38
CA PRO A 99 13.58 13.66 -10.01
C PRO A 99 13.33 12.41 -9.15
N ARG A 100 14.08 12.19 -8.07
CA ARG A 100 13.92 11.01 -7.22
C ARG A 100 12.67 11.15 -6.36
N ALA A 101 11.82 10.13 -6.40
CA ALA A 101 10.60 10.08 -5.61
C ALA A 101 10.37 8.67 -5.03
N CYS A 102 9.45 8.59 -4.07
CA CYS A 102 8.90 7.32 -3.60
C CYS A 102 7.38 7.29 -3.81
N VAL A 103 6.87 6.12 -4.20
CA VAL A 103 5.44 5.86 -4.33
C VAL A 103 5.07 4.76 -3.35
N VAL A 104 4.09 5.04 -2.49
CA VAL A 104 3.57 4.09 -1.50
C VAL A 104 2.10 3.81 -1.78
N VAL A 105 1.78 2.54 -2.01
CA VAL A 105 0.44 2.06 -2.32
C VAL A 105 0.01 1.11 -1.21
N SER A 106 -1.19 1.33 -0.66
CA SER A 106 -1.87 0.37 0.21
C SER A 106 -3.16 -0.10 -0.46
N ASN A 107 -3.73 -1.22 -0.02
CA ASN A 107 -5.05 -1.65 -0.48
C ASN A 107 -6.21 -1.06 0.33
N ALA A 108 -5.96 -0.08 1.22
CA ALA A 108 -7.03 0.58 1.97
C ALA A 108 -8.05 1.21 1.01
N GLY A 109 -9.34 1.09 1.34
CA GLY A 109 -10.43 1.55 0.47
C GLY A 109 -10.75 0.65 -0.73
N THR A 110 -9.99 -0.43 -0.94
CA THR A 110 -10.30 -1.43 -1.99
C THR A 110 -11.04 -2.64 -1.41
N GLY A 111 -11.65 -3.45 -2.27
CA GLY A 111 -12.25 -4.75 -1.89
C GLY A 111 -11.24 -5.89 -1.72
N LEU A 112 -9.94 -5.64 -1.81
CA LEU A 112 -8.93 -6.70 -1.70
C LEU A 112 -8.82 -7.23 -0.26
N PRO A 113 -8.83 -8.56 -0.05
CA PRO A 113 -8.68 -9.12 1.29
C PRO A 113 -7.27 -8.96 1.85
N GLY A 114 -7.17 -8.95 3.18
CA GLY A 114 -5.93 -8.78 3.94
C GLY A 114 -5.35 -7.37 3.81
N ARG A 115 -4.26 -7.10 4.51
CA ARG A 115 -3.52 -5.83 4.43
C ARG A 115 -2.37 -6.01 3.46
N ARG A 116 -2.36 -5.22 2.40
CA ARG A 116 -1.32 -5.26 1.36
C ARG A 116 -0.76 -3.88 1.13
N MET A 117 0.56 -3.79 1.05
CA MET A 117 1.23 -2.54 0.70
C MET A 117 2.47 -2.79 -0.14
N LEU A 118 2.85 -1.74 -0.86
CA LEU A 118 3.99 -1.67 -1.73
C LEU A 118 4.60 -0.27 -1.63
N SER A 119 5.89 -0.20 -1.34
CA SER A 119 6.67 1.03 -1.36
C SER A 119 7.80 0.89 -2.37
N MET A 120 7.91 1.86 -3.27
CA MET A 120 8.89 1.88 -4.35
C MET A 120 9.63 3.19 -4.38
N ARG A 121 10.88 3.14 -4.80
CA ARG A 121 11.68 4.31 -5.20
C ARG A 121 11.81 4.32 -6.71
N GLY A 122 11.93 5.50 -7.29
CA GLY A 122 12.09 5.66 -8.73
C GLY A 122 12.39 7.09 -9.11
N ASN A 123 12.35 7.35 -10.42
CA ASN A 123 12.56 8.67 -11.00
C ASN A 123 11.29 9.17 -11.68
N VAL A 124 11.12 10.48 -11.70
CA VAL A 124 9.96 11.17 -12.26
C VAL A 124 10.37 12.03 -13.44
N THR A 125 9.62 11.92 -14.53
CA THR A 125 9.67 12.84 -15.66
C THR A 125 8.39 13.68 -15.66
N VAL A 126 8.53 15.00 -15.78
CA VAL A 126 7.39 15.92 -15.90
C VAL A 126 7.14 16.25 -17.36
N HIS A 127 6.01 15.78 -17.88
CA HIS A 127 5.56 16.05 -19.24
C HIS A 127 4.70 17.32 -19.26
N ARG A 128 5.16 18.30 -20.05
CA ARG A 128 4.49 19.60 -20.28
C ARG A 128 4.08 19.83 -21.71
N ASP A 129 4.78 19.19 -22.64
CA ASP A 129 4.43 19.24 -24.04
C ASP A 129 2.99 18.76 -24.22
N ARG A 130 2.20 19.51 -24.99
CA ARG A 130 0.77 19.28 -25.07
C ARG A 130 0.46 17.93 -25.73
N ALA A 131 1.24 17.56 -26.74
CA ALA A 131 1.06 16.27 -27.41
C ALA A 131 1.37 15.10 -26.46
N ALA A 132 2.45 15.20 -25.69
CA ALA A 132 2.78 14.19 -24.67
C ALA A 132 1.69 14.11 -23.57
N VAL A 133 1.24 15.24 -23.03
CA VAL A 133 0.18 15.28 -22.02
C VAL A 133 -1.11 14.64 -22.57
N ASP A 134 -1.55 15.07 -23.76
CA ASP A 134 -2.79 14.56 -24.37
C ASP A 134 -2.74 13.08 -24.74
N ALA A 135 -1.55 12.52 -24.97
CA ALA A 135 -1.39 11.08 -25.16
C ALA A 135 -1.65 10.28 -23.86
N PHE A 136 -1.34 10.84 -22.68
CA PHE A 136 -1.47 10.15 -21.39
C PHE A 136 -2.80 10.38 -20.68
N LEU A 137 -3.44 11.54 -20.87
CA LEU A 137 -4.68 11.88 -20.16
C LEU A 137 -5.82 10.86 -20.36
N PRO A 138 -6.04 10.26 -21.56
CA PRO A 138 -7.07 9.24 -21.74
C PRO A 138 -6.89 8.02 -20.83
N THR A 139 -5.65 7.58 -20.61
CA THR A 139 -5.34 6.45 -19.72
C THR A 139 -5.72 6.76 -18.28
N LEU A 140 -5.41 7.96 -17.81
CA LEU A 140 -5.80 8.44 -16.48
C LEU A 140 -7.32 8.56 -16.35
N ALA A 141 -7.98 9.13 -17.36
CA ALA A 141 -9.42 9.36 -17.32
C ALA A 141 -10.20 8.04 -17.27
N ALA A 142 -9.87 7.11 -18.17
CA ALA A 142 -10.49 5.79 -18.23
C ALA A 142 -10.28 4.99 -16.93
N ARG A 143 -9.11 5.15 -16.29
CA ARG A 143 -8.79 4.45 -15.04
C ARG A 143 -9.52 5.01 -13.82
N LEU A 144 -9.64 6.33 -13.73
CA LEU A 144 -10.10 7.03 -12.52
C LEU A 144 -11.60 7.34 -12.54
N ALA A 145 -12.19 7.43 -13.73
CA ALA A 145 -13.61 7.72 -13.91
C ALA A 145 -14.20 6.89 -15.06
N PRO A 146 -14.16 5.55 -15.01
CA PRO A 146 -14.57 4.69 -16.13
C PRO A 146 -15.99 5.01 -16.63
N ASP A 147 -16.93 5.26 -15.72
CA ASP A 147 -18.32 5.56 -16.04
C ASP A 147 -18.57 6.98 -16.57
N SER A 148 -17.55 7.85 -16.53
CA SER A 148 -17.64 9.25 -16.98
C SER A 148 -16.34 9.74 -17.63
N THR A 149 -15.69 8.84 -18.37
CA THR A 149 -14.34 9.02 -18.91
C THR A 149 -14.21 10.32 -19.72
N ASP A 150 -15.11 10.58 -20.67
CA ASP A 150 -15.05 11.75 -21.54
C ASP A 150 -15.18 13.06 -20.74
N ARG A 151 -16.15 13.10 -19.82
CA ARG A 151 -16.37 14.28 -18.96
C ARG A 151 -15.15 14.56 -18.09
N PHE A 152 -14.52 13.53 -17.51
CA PHE A 152 -13.33 13.73 -16.70
C PHE A 152 -12.11 14.11 -17.55
N LEU A 153 -11.97 13.54 -18.74
CA LEU A 153 -10.92 13.90 -19.70
C LEU A 153 -11.01 15.39 -20.07
N ASP A 154 -12.20 15.93 -20.32
CA ASP A 154 -12.39 17.35 -20.61
C ASP A 154 -11.92 18.25 -19.46
N LEU A 155 -12.17 17.85 -18.20
CA LEU A 155 -11.65 18.55 -17.02
C LEU A 155 -10.12 18.49 -16.92
N LEU A 156 -9.53 17.35 -17.31
CA LEU A 156 -8.08 17.18 -17.29
C LEU A 156 -7.38 18.01 -18.36
N ARG A 157 -8.03 18.29 -19.51
CA ARG A 157 -7.51 19.11 -20.62
C ARG A 157 -7.37 20.61 -20.29
N SER A 158 -7.19 20.97 -19.02
CA SER A 158 -6.90 22.33 -18.59
C SER A 158 -5.53 22.82 -19.10
N PRO A 159 -5.34 24.12 -19.42
CA PRO A 159 -4.12 24.64 -20.04
C PRO A 159 -2.81 24.36 -19.27
N ASN A 160 -2.85 24.44 -17.94
CA ASN A 160 -1.67 24.25 -17.08
C ASN A 160 -1.54 22.81 -16.56
N ARG A 161 -2.16 21.85 -17.25
CA ARG A 161 -2.09 20.43 -16.88
C ARG A 161 -0.73 19.86 -17.23
N VAL A 162 -0.13 19.15 -16.29
CA VAL A 162 1.07 18.35 -16.49
C VAL A 162 0.82 16.89 -16.14
N VAL A 163 1.62 16.00 -16.72
CA VAL A 163 1.66 14.58 -16.36
C VAL A 163 3.00 14.28 -15.72
N LEU A 164 2.98 13.60 -14.58
CA LEU A 164 4.17 13.10 -13.93
C LEU A 164 4.25 11.59 -14.24
N GLU A 165 5.29 11.18 -14.95
CA GLU A 165 5.58 9.78 -15.22
C GLU A 165 6.64 9.31 -14.23
N PHE A 166 6.26 8.39 -13.34
CA PHE A 166 7.17 7.77 -12.40
C PHE A 166 7.54 6.36 -12.86
N VAL A 167 8.84 6.12 -12.98
CA VAL A 167 9.41 4.82 -13.32
C VAL A 167 10.07 4.23 -12.07
N PRO A 168 9.52 3.17 -11.48
CA PRO A 168 10.12 2.49 -10.34
C PRO A 168 11.49 1.91 -10.70
N THR A 169 12.48 2.10 -9.83
CA THR A 169 13.80 1.48 -9.95
C THR A 169 14.05 0.44 -8.86
N GLU A 170 13.33 0.53 -7.74
CA GLU A 170 13.53 -0.34 -6.59
C GLU A 170 12.22 -0.53 -5.81
N ILE A 171 11.99 -1.73 -5.27
CA ILE A 171 10.99 -1.95 -4.22
C ILE A 171 11.67 -1.80 -2.87
N VAL A 172 11.33 -0.72 -2.16
CA VAL A 172 11.86 -0.43 -0.82
C VAL A 172 11.25 -1.37 0.21
N ALA A 173 9.94 -1.56 0.15
CA ALA A 173 9.22 -2.44 1.07
C ALA A 173 7.96 -3.00 0.41
N SER A 174 7.51 -4.16 0.89
CA SER A 174 6.25 -4.73 0.47
C SER A 174 5.73 -5.67 1.55
N HIS A 175 4.42 -5.72 1.71
CA HIS A 175 3.78 -6.58 2.71
C HIS A 175 2.47 -7.16 2.17
N ASP A 176 2.21 -8.42 2.53
CA ASP A 176 0.97 -9.14 2.28
C ASP A 176 0.61 -9.96 3.53
N SER A 177 -0.35 -9.47 4.31
CA SER A 177 -0.72 -10.08 5.58
C SER A 177 -1.41 -11.44 5.43
N ARG A 178 -1.85 -11.80 4.22
CA ARG A 178 -2.45 -13.12 3.95
C ARG A 178 -1.43 -14.26 4.03
N LEU A 179 -0.14 -13.91 3.99
CA LEU A 179 0.97 -14.84 4.13
C LEU A 179 1.40 -15.02 5.59
N MET A 180 0.65 -14.45 6.53
CA MET A 180 0.91 -14.54 7.96
C MET A 180 -0.24 -15.26 8.65
N ALA A 181 0.08 -16.02 9.70
CA ALA A 181 -0.94 -16.57 10.58
C ALA A 181 -1.68 -15.44 11.30
N GLY A 182 -2.97 -15.63 11.56
CA GLY A 182 -3.78 -14.65 12.31
C GLY A 182 -3.74 -13.23 11.75
N ASP A 183 -3.54 -13.08 10.43
CA ASP A 183 -3.33 -11.82 9.70
C ASP A 183 -2.15 -10.93 10.15
N GLY A 184 -1.29 -11.44 11.01
CA GLY A 184 -0.20 -10.68 11.61
C GLY A 184 -0.61 -9.82 12.80
N ARG A 185 -1.80 -10.04 13.38
CA ARG A 185 -2.29 -9.33 14.58
C ARG A 185 -2.75 -10.27 15.69
N GLY A 186 -2.33 -11.53 15.67
CA GLY A 186 -2.69 -12.49 16.72
C GLY A 186 -4.13 -13.02 16.61
N GLY A 187 -4.78 -12.87 15.45
CA GLY A 187 -6.10 -13.45 15.24
C GLY A 187 -6.08 -14.98 15.35
N SER A 188 -7.08 -15.58 15.98
CA SER A 188 -7.27 -17.03 15.92
C SER A 188 -7.49 -17.41 14.46
N GLY A 189 -6.52 -18.09 13.85
CA GLY A 189 -6.60 -18.51 12.45
C GLY A 189 -7.91 -19.27 12.23
N GLY A 190 -8.84 -18.67 11.48
CA GLY A 190 -10.07 -19.34 11.11
C GLY A 190 -9.71 -20.55 10.26
N SER A 191 -9.67 -21.75 10.87
CA SER A 191 -9.78 -22.98 10.12
C SER A 191 -11.12 -22.91 9.40
N SER A 192 -11.12 -22.83 8.07
CA SER A 192 -12.30 -23.11 7.27
C SER A 192 -12.61 -24.60 7.37
N GLY A 193 -13.20 -25.00 8.50
CA GLY A 193 -13.77 -26.31 8.77
C GLY A 193 -15.29 -26.22 8.61
N GLY A 194 -15.81 -26.91 7.60
CA GLY A 194 -17.22 -26.93 7.26
C GLY A 194 -18.11 -27.40 8.42
N GLY A 195 -19.22 -26.70 8.60
CA GLY A 195 -20.33 -27.08 9.45
C GLY A 195 -21.62 -26.68 8.75
N SER A 196 -22.14 -27.58 7.93
CA SER A 196 -23.50 -27.52 7.42
C SER A 196 -24.45 -27.56 8.61
N SER A 197 -25.09 -26.44 8.94
CA SER A 197 -26.33 -26.47 9.72
C SER A 197 -27.49 -26.32 8.75
N ALA A 198 -28.16 -27.45 8.54
CA ALA A 198 -29.43 -27.54 7.86
C ALA A 198 -30.41 -26.53 8.46
N ASP A 199 -30.94 -25.66 7.61
CA ASP A 199 -32.15 -24.90 7.89
C ASP A 199 -33.33 -25.87 7.77
N SER A 200 -33.68 -26.51 8.88
CA SER A 200 -34.92 -27.27 8.99
C SER A 200 -36.08 -26.29 9.09
N GLY A 201 -36.70 -26.01 7.94
CA GLY A 201 -37.95 -25.29 7.84
C GLY A 201 -39.04 -25.93 8.71
N GLY A 202 -39.38 -25.25 9.79
CA GLY A 202 -40.59 -25.50 10.58
C GLY A 202 -41.71 -24.60 10.06
N GLY A 203 -42.43 -25.07 9.04
CA GLY A 203 -43.72 -24.52 8.68
C GLY A 203 -44.76 -24.92 9.73
N SER A 204 -45.39 -23.94 10.37
CA SER A 204 -46.64 -24.15 11.09
C SER A 204 -47.65 -23.12 10.62
N ASP A 205 -48.49 -23.58 9.69
CA ASP A 205 -49.82 -23.05 9.42
C ASP A 205 -50.67 -23.15 10.69
N THR A 206 -51.23 -22.03 11.13
CA THR A 206 -52.55 -21.99 11.78
C THR A 206 -53.25 -20.73 11.34
N GLY A 207 -54.28 -20.90 10.51
CA GLY A 207 -55.13 -19.82 10.03
C GLY A 207 -56.24 -19.41 11.00
N GLY A 208 -56.99 -18.40 10.56
CA GLY A 208 -58.40 -18.21 10.90
C GLY A 208 -58.69 -17.00 11.80
N GLY A 209 -59.40 -16.00 11.25
CA GLY A 209 -60.07 -15.00 12.09
C GLY A 209 -60.48 -13.71 11.38
N SER A 210 -61.52 -13.79 10.54
CA SER A 210 -62.32 -12.65 10.06
C SER A 210 -62.93 -11.85 11.22
N THR A 211 -63.01 -10.51 11.11
CA THR A 211 -64.28 -9.73 11.07
C THR A 211 -64.04 -8.22 11.01
N THR A 212 -64.75 -7.60 10.06
CA THR A 212 -65.23 -6.20 9.92
C THR A 212 -64.23 -5.06 9.91
#